data_AF-A0A2V9HMA7-F1
#
_entry.id   AF-A0A2V9HMA7-F1
#
_cell.length_a   1.000
_cell.length_b   1.000
_cell.length_c   1.000
_cell.angle_alpha   90.00
_cell.angle_beta   90.00
_cell.angle_gamma   90.00
#
_symmetry.space_group_name_H-M   'P 1'
#
loop_
_entity.id
_entity.type
_entity.pdbx_description
1 polymer ?
#
loop_
_entity_poly.entity_id
_entity_poly.type
_entity_poly.pdbx_seq_one_letter_code
_entity_poly.pdbx_strand_id
1 'polypeptide(L)'
;MHVTFVGVVATLVDSVVIAEFAGYWLHRLLHSDKFPALSRGHLIHHFLIYGPRQSMRATEYLDATDNRTSVGNVGVEWLAPSAIILLFCWGAMALLGVPPLYQVLALCTLLGWPILMFSYLHDRMHIRNFWMTRVPLLRSWFLRARRLHDIHHRSVNSKGFMNTNFGIGFYFFDRFFQTMAKSHRRFNWEGYQAAIGRYGLEEMELLSLRGCSKARFHNKAGIKTASRNT
;
A
#
# COMPACT_ATOMS: atom_id res chain seq x y z
N MET A 1 -29.74 -19.33 -13.00
CA MET A 1 -28.41 -19.93 -13.31
C MET A 1 -27.94 -20.69 -12.08
N HIS A 2 -27.51 -21.95 -12.25
CA HIS A 2 -26.98 -22.74 -11.14
C HIS A 2 -25.57 -22.27 -10.78
N VAL A 3 -25.30 -22.13 -9.49
CA VAL A 3 -23.96 -21.86 -8.96
C VAL A 3 -23.16 -23.15 -9.06
N THR A 4 -21.97 -23.07 -9.65
CA THR A 4 -21.08 -24.22 -9.82
C THR A 4 -19.80 -24.02 -9.03
N PHE A 5 -19.20 -25.10 -8.55
CA PHE A 5 -17.90 -25.05 -7.87
C PHE A 5 -16.82 -24.39 -8.74
N VAL A 6 -16.77 -24.76 -10.02
CA VAL A 6 -15.83 -24.18 -11.00
C VAL A 6 -16.06 -22.68 -11.15
N GLY A 7 -17.32 -22.23 -11.23
CA GLY A 7 -17.66 -20.81 -11.32
C GLY A 7 -17.24 -20.03 -10.07
N VAL A 8 -17.41 -20.61 -8.88
CA VAL A 8 -16.93 -20.01 -7.62
C VAL A 8 -15.41 -19.86 -7.64
N VAL A 9 -14.67 -20.93 -7.96
CA VAL A 9 -13.20 -20.89 -7.98
C VAL A 9 -12.69 -19.87 -9.02
N ALA A 10 -13.24 -19.88 -10.23
CA ALA A 10 -12.89 -18.92 -11.27
C ALA A 10 -13.14 -17.48 -10.80
N THR A 11 -14.32 -17.21 -10.23
CA THR A 11 -14.67 -15.88 -9.70
C THR A 11 -13.64 -15.38 -8.68
N LEU A 12 -13.21 -16.23 -7.75
CA LEU A 12 -12.25 -15.85 -6.72
C LEU A 12 -10.86 -15.59 -7.32
N VAL A 13 -10.38 -16.48 -8.19
CA VAL A 13 -9.06 -16.35 -8.82
C VAL A 13 -9.00 -15.12 -9.72
N ASP A 14 -9.99 -14.94 -10.58
CA ASP A 14 -10.06 -13.79 -11.49
C ASP A 14 -10.14 -12.48 -10.71
N SER A 15 -10.89 -12.44 -9.60
CA SER A 15 -10.97 -11.27 -8.73
C SER A 15 -9.63 -10.93 -8.09
N VAL A 16 -8.85 -11.92 -7.66
CA VAL A 16 -7.47 -11.70 -7.16
C VAL A 16 -6.58 -11.14 -8.26
N VAL A 17 -6.64 -11.70 -9.47
CA VAL A 17 -5.84 -11.20 -10.61
C VAL A 17 -6.22 -9.76 -10.96
N ILE A 18 -7.52 -9.45 -11.00
CA ILE A 18 -8.03 -8.09 -11.25
C ILE A 18 -7.58 -7.14 -10.14
N ALA A 19 -7.65 -7.55 -8.87
CA ALA A 19 -7.21 -6.73 -7.74
C ALA A 19 -5.71 -6.43 -7.80
N GLU A 20 -4.86 -7.42 -8.09
CA GLU A 20 -3.42 -7.22 -8.28
C GLU A 20 -3.12 -6.31 -9.48
N PHE A 21 -3.85 -6.49 -10.60
CA PHE A 21 -3.68 -5.67 -11.80
C PHE A 21 -4.06 -4.21 -11.55
N ALA A 22 -5.25 -3.98 -10.99
CA ALA A 22 -5.74 -2.65 -10.67
C ALA A 22 -4.86 -1.97 -9.61
N GLY A 23 -4.47 -2.70 -8.57
CA GLY A 23 -3.58 -2.21 -7.52
C GLY A 23 -2.19 -1.83 -8.06
N TYR A 24 -1.62 -2.62 -8.98
CA TYR A 24 -0.37 -2.30 -9.66
C TYR A 24 -0.46 -0.97 -10.43
N TRP A 25 -1.51 -0.78 -11.23
CA TRP A 25 -1.69 0.44 -12.01
C TRP A 25 -2.01 1.65 -11.15
N LEU A 26 -2.81 1.47 -10.09
CA LEU A 26 -3.09 2.52 -9.13
C LEU A 26 -1.81 2.94 -8.40
N HIS A 27 -0.99 1.99 -7.95
CA HIS A 27 0.28 2.30 -7.33
C HIS A 27 1.18 3.10 -8.29
N ARG A 28 1.28 2.67 -9.55
CA ARG A 28 2.01 3.40 -10.59
C ARG A 28 1.44 4.80 -10.85
N LEU A 29 0.11 4.97 -10.81
CA LEU A 29 -0.54 6.27 -10.93
C LEU A 29 -0.10 7.21 -9.81
N LEU A 30 -0.07 6.73 -8.57
CA LEU A 30 0.35 7.50 -7.40
C LEU A 30 1.86 7.85 -7.40
N HIS A 31 2.66 7.16 -8.21
CA HIS A 31 4.05 7.54 -8.49
C HIS A 31 4.25 8.40 -9.74
N SER A 32 3.20 8.65 -10.51
CA SER A 32 3.33 9.25 -11.85
C SER A 32 3.28 10.78 -11.88
N ASP A 33 2.87 11.42 -10.78
CA ASP A 33 2.58 12.86 -10.71
C ASP A 33 1.47 13.38 -11.64
N LYS A 34 0.75 12.48 -12.34
CA LYS A 34 -0.38 12.88 -13.19
C LYS A 34 -1.48 13.59 -12.40
N PHE A 35 -1.65 13.20 -11.14
CA PHE A 35 -2.53 13.85 -10.18
C PHE A 35 -1.69 14.17 -8.94
N PRO A 36 -1.12 15.39 -8.83
CA PRO A 36 -0.19 15.73 -7.76
C PRO A 36 -0.77 15.54 -6.35
N ALA A 37 -2.05 15.88 -6.16
CA ALA A 37 -2.74 15.70 -4.88
C ALA A 37 -2.80 14.23 -4.43
N LEU A 38 -3.08 13.30 -5.36
CA LEU A 38 -3.09 11.87 -5.06
C LEU A 38 -1.67 11.35 -4.83
N SER A 39 -0.73 11.80 -5.65
CA SER A 39 0.67 11.36 -5.57
C SER A 39 1.32 11.79 -4.26
N ARG A 40 1.09 13.03 -3.81
CA ARG A 40 1.69 13.57 -2.58
C ARG A 40 1.40 12.70 -1.36
N GLY A 41 0.15 12.28 -1.16
CA GLY A 41 -0.25 11.50 0.01
C GLY A 41 0.52 10.17 0.10
N HIS A 42 0.66 9.49 -1.03
CA HIS A 42 1.46 8.27 -1.14
C HIS A 42 2.96 8.56 -0.99
N LEU A 43 3.44 9.70 -1.49
CA LEU A 43 4.86 10.03 -1.46
C LEU A 43 5.39 10.52 -0.12
N ILE A 44 4.51 10.94 0.80
CA ILE A 44 4.86 11.10 2.23
C ILE A 44 5.40 9.78 2.80
N HIS A 45 4.73 8.67 2.51
CA HIS A 45 5.19 7.32 2.89
C HIS A 45 6.57 7.02 2.31
N HIS A 46 6.79 7.34 1.04
CA HIS A 46 8.01 7.02 0.29
C HIS A 46 9.20 7.94 0.53
N PHE A 47 9.02 9.18 0.95
CA PHE A 47 10.14 10.13 1.07
C PHE A 47 10.34 10.62 2.49
N LEU A 48 9.26 10.78 3.26
CA LEU A 48 9.36 11.25 4.63
C LEU A 48 9.50 10.06 5.58
N ILE A 49 8.60 9.08 5.53
CA ILE A 49 8.55 8.05 6.57
C ILE A 49 9.53 6.90 6.30
N TYR A 50 9.40 6.26 5.13
CA TYR A 50 10.20 5.10 4.75
C TYR A 50 11.03 5.37 3.51
N GLY A 51 11.58 6.59 3.40
CA GLY A 51 12.35 7.00 2.24
C GLY A 51 13.84 6.68 2.24
N PRO A 52 14.56 7.12 1.20
CA PRO A 52 15.96 6.80 0.99
C PRO A 52 16.90 7.18 2.16
N ARG A 53 16.52 8.15 2.98
CA ARG A 53 17.31 8.67 4.12
C ARG A 53 16.84 8.11 5.47
N GLN A 54 15.86 7.20 5.46
CA GLN A 54 15.17 6.73 6.65
C GLN A 54 15.39 5.23 6.86
N SER A 55 15.18 4.80 8.11
CA SER A 55 15.11 3.38 8.41
C SER A 55 13.87 2.79 7.73
N MET A 56 14.05 1.74 6.93
CA MET A 56 12.93 1.01 6.32
C MET A 56 12.06 0.29 7.36
N ARG A 57 12.57 0.12 8.59
CA ARG A 57 11.94 -0.68 9.64
C ARG A 57 11.89 0.03 10.99
N ALA A 58 10.73 -0.04 11.64
CA ALA A 58 10.51 0.40 13.01
C ALA A 58 9.89 -0.73 13.86
N THR A 59 9.83 -0.53 15.18
CA THR A 59 9.15 -1.46 16.10
C THR A 59 7.65 -1.49 15.84
N GLU A 60 7.08 -0.34 15.48
CA GLU A 60 5.68 -0.15 15.12
C GLU A 60 5.58 0.47 13.73
N TYR A 61 4.41 0.33 13.11
CA TYR A 61 4.14 0.96 11.82
C TYR A 61 3.97 2.48 12.02
N LEU A 62 4.59 3.25 11.14
CA LEU A 62 4.49 4.70 11.11
C LEU A 62 3.49 5.05 10.00
N ASP A 63 2.35 5.62 10.39
CA ASP A 63 1.22 5.85 9.49
C ASP A 63 1.38 7.17 8.72
N ALA A 64 1.45 7.08 7.39
CA ALA A 64 1.52 8.24 6.51
C ALA A 64 0.24 9.06 6.48
N THR A 65 -0.85 8.55 7.05
CA THR A 65 -2.16 9.19 7.06
C THR A 65 -2.49 9.88 8.39
N ASP A 66 -1.59 9.85 9.38
CA ASP A 66 -1.80 10.58 10.63
C ASP A 66 -2.09 12.07 10.35
N ASN A 67 -3.18 12.58 10.94
CA ASN A 67 -3.74 13.92 10.72
C ASN A 67 -4.26 14.22 9.30
N ARG A 68 -4.51 13.19 8.49
CA ARG A 68 -5.16 13.31 7.18
C ARG A 68 -6.47 12.51 7.17
N THR A 69 -7.34 12.82 6.21
CA THR A 69 -8.55 12.02 5.98
C THR A 69 -8.15 10.63 5.49
N SER A 70 -8.54 9.59 6.25
CA SER A 70 -8.23 8.20 5.94
C SER A 70 -9.25 7.23 6.56
N VAL A 71 -9.24 5.98 6.09
CA VAL A 71 -9.90 4.85 6.75
C VAL A 71 -8.81 3.89 7.21
N GLY A 72 -8.62 3.77 8.53
CA GLY A 72 -7.45 3.10 9.08
C GLY A 72 -6.17 3.84 8.65
N ASN A 73 -5.25 3.13 8.00
CA ASN A 73 -4.00 3.67 7.46
C ASN A 73 -4.04 3.93 5.95
N VAL A 74 -5.24 3.93 5.35
CA VAL A 74 -5.43 4.08 3.90
C VAL A 74 -5.99 5.47 3.62
N GLY A 75 -5.19 6.31 2.97
CA GLY A 75 -5.55 7.68 2.62
C GLY A 75 -6.55 7.78 1.48
N VAL A 76 -7.20 8.94 1.36
CA VAL A 76 -8.17 9.22 0.28
C VAL A 76 -7.57 9.03 -1.11
N GLU A 77 -6.26 9.26 -1.26
CA GLU A 77 -5.52 9.03 -2.49
C GLU A 77 -5.62 7.59 -3.03
N TRP A 78 -5.84 6.62 -2.14
CA TRP A 78 -6.08 5.22 -2.48
C TRP A 78 -7.58 4.90 -2.50
N LEU A 79 -8.35 5.41 -1.55
CA LEU A 79 -9.78 5.09 -1.39
C LEU A 79 -10.63 5.57 -2.57
N ALA A 80 -10.46 6.83 -2.99
CA ALA A 80 -11.27 7.41 -4.06
C ALA A 80 -11.11 6.68 -5.40
N PRO A 81 -9.89 6.47 -5.94
CA PRO A 81 -9.72 5.71 -7.18
C PRO A 81 -10.11 4.23 -7.02
N SER A 82 -9.89 3.62 -5.86
CA SER A 82 -10.33 2.23 -5.62
C SER A 82 -11.86 2.10 -5.64
N ALA A 83 -12.58 3.06 -5.08
CA ALA A 83 -14.04 3.08 -5.13
C ALA A 83 -14.56 3.20 -6.58
N ILE A 84 -13.93 4.05 -7.40
CA ILE A 84 -14.27 4.17 -8.82
C ILE A 84 -14.03 2.84 -9.56
N ILE A 85 -12.88 2.20 -9.32
CA ILE A 85 -12.56 0.89 -9.93
C ILE A 85 -13.58 -0.17 -9.50
N LEU A 86 -13.91 -0.22 -8.21
CA LEU A 86 -14.87 -1.19 -7.68
C LEU A 86 -16.28 -0.99 -8.28
N LEU A 87 -16.75 0.25 -8.36
CA LEU A 87 -18.02 0.59 -9.01
C LEU A 87 -18.02 0.21 -10.49
N PHE A 88 -16.92 0.44 -11.20
CA PHE A 88 -16.77 0.02 -12.59
C PHE A 88 -16.83 -1.51 -12.73
N CYS A 89 -16.07 -2.25 -11.91
CA CYS A 89 -16.12 -3.72 -11.90
C CYS A 89 -17.52 -4.26 -11.60
N TRP A 90 -18.20 -3.66 -10.61
CA TRP A 90 -19.56 -4.04 -10.27
C TRP A 90 -20.53 -3.79 -11.42
N GLY A 91 -20.48 -2.58 -12.01
CA GLY A 91 -21.30 -2.20 -13.16
C GLY A 91 -21.06 -3.12 -14.37
N ALA A 92 -19.81 -3.45 -14.67
CA ALA A 92 -19.47 -4.37 -15.74
C ALA A 92 -20.07 -5.77 -15.52
N MET A 93 -19.97 -6.31 -14.30
CA MET A 93 -20.59 -7.60 -13.97
C MET A 93 -22.12 -7.55 -14.08
N ALA A 94 -22.74 -6.47 -13.63
CA ALA A 94 -24.19 -6.27 -13.72
C ALA A 94 -24.65 -6.19 -15.19
N LEU A 95 -23.94 -5.43 -16.02
CA LEU A 95 -24.23 -5.29 -17.47
C LEU A 95 -24.05 -6.61 -18.22
N LEU A 96 -23.08 -7.43 -17.85
CA LEU A 96 -22.85 -8.75 -18.43
C LEU A 96 -23.81 -9.83 -17.89
N GLY A 97 -24.75 -9.47 -17.03
CA GLY A 97 -25.73 -10.41 -16.47
C GLY A 97 -25.11 -11.47 -15.55
N VAL A 98 -23.96 -11.17 -14.93
CA VAL A 98 -23.29 -12.09 -14.00
C VAL A 98 -24.23 -12.40 -12.82
N PRO A 99 -24.46 -13.67 -12.45
CA PRO A 99 -25.31 -14.02 -11.31
C PRO A 99 -24.95 -13.28 -10.01
N PRO A 100 -25.93 -12.83 -9.21
CA PRO A 100 -25.68 -12.02 -8.01
C PRO A 100 -24.70 -12.64 -7.02
N LEU A 101 -24.72 -13.97 -6.85
CA LEU A 101 -23.77 -14.63 -5.94
C LEU A 101 -22.31 -14.44 -6.39
N TYR A 102 -22.01 -14.57 -7.68
CA TYR A 102 -20.66 -14.34 -8.18
C TYR A 102 -20.27 -12.86 -8.08
N GLN A 103 -21.21 -11.93 -8.26
CA GLN A 103 -20.93 -10.51 -8.01
C GLN A 103 -20.54 -10.28 -6.55
N VAL A 104 -21.29 -10.84 -5.59
CA VAL A 104 -20.97 -10.70 -4.16
C VAL A 104 -19.60 -11.30 -3.84
N LEU A 105 -19.32 -12.52 -4.33
CA LEU A 105 -18.01 -13.16 -4.13
C LEU A 105 -16.86 -12.34 -4.72
N ALA A 106 -17.06 -11.81 -5.93
CA ALA A 106 -16.09 -10.95 -6.58
C ALA A 106 -15.86 -9.66 -5.80
N LEU A 107 -16.92 -8.97 -5.37
CA LEU A 107 -16.82 -7.74 -4.59
C LEU A 107 -16.14 -7.96 -3.23
N CYS A 108 -16.50 -9.04 -2.52
CA CYS A 108 -15.81 -9.41 -1.28
C CYS A 108 -14.31 -9.65 -1.52
N THR A 109 -13.95 -10.28 -2.63
CA THR A 109 -12.55 -10.55 -2.98
C THR A 109 -11.81 -9.28 -3.41
N LEU A 110 -12.43 -8.45 -4.26
CA LEU A 110 -11.91 -7.16 -4.74
C LEU A 110 -11.74 -6.13 -3.60
N LEU A 111 -12.46 -6.29 -2.49
CA LEU A 111 -12.26 -5.51 -1.27
C LEU A 111 -11.23 -6.15 -0.32
N GLY A 112 -11.39 -7.44 -0.04
CA GLY A 112 -10.58 -8.15 0.95
C GLY A 112 -9.12 -8.32 0.52
N TRP A 113 -8.88 -8.59 -0.76
CA TRP A 113 -7.53 -8.81 -1.27
C TRP A 113 -6.64 -7.55 -1.21
N PRO A 114 -7.11 -6.35 -1.65
CA PRO A 114 -6.34 -5.13 -1.43
C PRO A 114 -6.08 -4.81 0.04
N ILE A 115 -7.04 -5.05 0.93
CA ILE A 115 -6.82 -4.88 2.38
C ILE A 115 -5.70 -5.79 2.87
N LEU A 116 -5.70 -7.06 2.44
CA LEU A 116 -4.66 -8.02 2.80
C LEU A 116 -3.28 -7.61 2.24
N MET A 117 -3.22 -7.26 0.96
CA MET A 117 -1.95 -7.11 0.24
C MET A 117 -1.37 -5.69 0.28
N PHE A 118 -2.20 -4.69 0.01
CA PHE A 118 -1.78 -3.29 -0.14
C PHE A 118 -1.88 -2.49 1.18
N SER A 119 -2.63 -2.97 2.16
CA SER A 119 -2.63 -2.41 3.53
C SER A 119 -1.88 -3.33 4.49
N TYR A 120 -2.46 -4.45 4.92
CA TYR A 120 -1.88 -5.29 5.98
C TYR A 120 -0.46 -5.76 5.65
N LEU A 121 -0.25 -6.47 4.54
CA LEU A 121 1.06 -7.02 4.21
C LEU A 121 2.09 -5.91 3.95
N HIS A 122 1.69 -4.86 3.25
CA HIS A 122 2.49 -3.66 2.99
C HIS A 122 3.04 -3.05 4.29
N ASP A 123 2.18 -2.82 5.29
CA ASP A 123 2.62 -2.26 6.58
C ASP A 123 3.60 -3.18 7.29
N ARG A 124 3.32 -4.48 7.27
CA ARG A 124 4.16 -5.49 7.92
C ARG A 124 5.51 -5.63 7.26
N MET A 125 5.67 -5.24 6.00
CA MET A 125 7.00 -5.11 5.42
C MET A 125 7.83 -4.11 6.20
N HIS A 126 7.26 -3.00 6.69
CA HIS A 126 7.94 -1.94 7.44
C HIS A 126 8.15 -2.18 8.94
N ILE A 127 7.72 -3.33 9.47
CA ILE A 127 7.83 -3.64 10.91
C ILE A 127 8.93 -4.67 11.17
N ARG A 128 9.65 -4.51 12.28
CA ARG A 128 10.62 -5.49 12.77
C ARG A 128 9.91 -6.73 13.34
N ASN A 129 10.52 -7.91 13.23
CA ASN A 129 10.06 -9.15 13.89
C ASN A 129 8.65 -9.67 13.54
N PHE A 130 8.12 -9.31 12.37
CA PHE A 130 6.84 -9.84 11.87
C PHE A 130 6.83 -11.37 11.80
N TRP A 131 5.71 -12.02 12.16
CA TRP A 131 5.65 -13.48 12.33
C TRP A 131 5.99 -14.27 11.05
N MET A 132 5.67 -13.76 9.85
CA MET A 132 6.01 -14.44 8.60
C MET A 132 7.53 -14.57 8.37
N THR A 133 8.37 -13.77 9.06
CA THR A 133 9.83 -13.96 9.01
C THR A 133 10.30 -15.20 9.78
N ARG A 134 9.43 -15.79 10.61
CA ARG A 134 9.71 -16.95 11.46
C ARG A 134 9.07 -18.25 10.95
N VAL A 135 8.05 -18.18 10.10
CA VAL A 135 7.37 -19.36 9.54
C VAL A 135 8.08 -19.83 8.27
N PRO A 136 8.69 -21.04 8.23
CA PRO A 136 9.56 -21.46 7.13
C PRO A 136 8.94 -21.37 5.74
N LEU A 137 7.68 -21.80 5.60
CA LEU A 137 6.96 -21.82 4.32
C LEU A 137 6.74 -20.42 3.73
N LEU A 138 6.50 -19.42 4.59
CA LEU A 138 6.20 -18.05 4.16
C LEU A 138 7.43 -17.15 4.15
N ARG A 139 8.46 -17.50 4.94
CA ARG A 139 9.65 -16.67 5.15
C ARG A 139 10.34 -16.30 3.84
N SER A 140 10.62 -17.28 2.99
CA SER A 140 11.36 -17.05 1.75
C SER A 140 10.62 -16.12 0.79
N TRP A 141 9.30 -16.33 0.63
CA TRP A 141 8.45 -15.46 -0.16
C TRP A 141 8.38 -14.05 0.43
N PHE A 142 8.06 -13.93 1.73
CA PHE A 142 7.92 -12.64 2.41
C PHE A 142 9.20 -11.82 2.37
N LEU A 143 10.36 -12.43 2.68
CA LEU A 143 11.64 -11.74 2.64
C LEU A 143 12.00 -11.26 1.23
N ARG A 144 11.63 -12.01 0.19
CA ARG A 144 11.85 -11.62 -1.20
C ARG A 144 10.95 -10.46 -1.60
N ALA A 145 9.65 -10.55 -1.30
CA ALA A 145 8.71 -9.47 -1.58
C ALA A 145 9.11 -8.19 -0.85
N ARG A 146 9.44 -8.32 0.44
CA ARG A 146 9.93 -7.23 1.29
C ARG A 146 11.22 -6.59 0.75
N ARG A 147 12.16 -7.37 0.22
CA ARG A 147 13.37 -6.82 -0.41
C ARG A 147 13.07 -6.02 -1.67
N LEU A 148 12.15 -6.50 -2.51
CA LEU A 148 11.76 -5.78 -3.74
C LEU A 148 11.04 -4.46 -3.42
N HIS A 149 10.23 -4.47 -2.37
CA HIS A 149 9.59 -3.28 -1.82
C HIS A 149 10.60 -2.28 -1.24
N ASP A 150 11.65 -2.75 -0.55
CA ASP A 150 12.75 -1.87 -0.11
C ASP A 150 13.51 -1.25 -1.29
N ILE A 151 13.67 -1.99 -2.38
CA ILE A 151 14.25 -1.46 -3.61
C ILE A 151 13.37 -0.36 -4.19
N HIS A 152 12.05 -0.57 -4.22
CA HIS A 152 11.07 0.42 -4.66
C HIS A 152 11.21 1.74 -3.87
N HIS A 153 11.18 1.66 -2.54
CA HIS A 153 11.32 2.81 -1.63
C HIS A 153 12.63 3.60 -1.76
N ARG A 154 13.69 2.96 -2.26
CA ARG A 154 15.03 3.57 -2.33
C ARG A 154 15.45 3.98 -3.74
N SER A 155 14.76 3.52 -4.77
CA SER A 155 15.22 3.65 -6.16
C SER A 155 14.64 4.87 -6.87
N VAL A 156 15.17 6.04 -6.54
CA VAL A 156 14.81 7.32 -7.16
C VAL A 156 15.65 7.56 -8.42
N ASN A 157 15.02 7.91 -9.55
CA ASN A 157 15.75 8.32 -10.77
C ASN A 157 16.15 9.81 -10.73
N SER A 158 16.93 10.29 -11.70
CA SER A 158 17.37 11.70 -11.75
C SER A 158 16.22 12.70 -11.86
N LYS A 159 15.06 12.28 -12.36
CA LYS A 159 13.84 13.10 -12.41
C LYS A 159 13.04 13.05 -11.09
N GLY A 160 13.50 12.34 -10.07
CA GLY A 160 12.80 12.24 -8.79
C GLY A 160 11.61 11.29 -8.76
N PHE A 161 11.55 10.32 -9.67
CA PHE A 161 10.51 9.29 -9.67
C PHE A 161 11.03 7.94 -9.17
N MET A 162 10.18 7.23 -8.43
CA MET A 162 10.35 5.81 -8.10
C MET A 162 9.57 4.98 -9.12
N ASN A 163 10.27 4.45 -10.12
CA ASN A 163 9.66 3.88 -11.32
C ASN A 163 9.82 2.35 -11.46
N THR A 164 10.01 1.65 -10.34
CA THR A 164 10.29 0.21 -10.33
C THR A 164 9.59 -0.48 -9.18
N ASN A 165 9.23 -1.75 -9.33
CA ASN A 165 8.71 -2.63 -8.27
C ASN A 165 7.41 -2.11 -7.62
N PHE A 166 6.36 -1.90 -8.41
CA PHE A 166 5.05 -1.43 -7.95
C PHE A 166 4.17 -2.53 -7.34
N GLY A 167 4.46 -3.81 -7.60
CA GLY A 167 3.86 -4.91 -6.87
C GLY A 167 4.22 -4.85 -5.38
N ILE A 168 3.34 -5.33 -4.51
CA ILE A 168 3.61 -5.40 -3.07
C ILE A 168 4.05 -6.81 -2.68
N GLY A 169 3.12 -7.77 -2.64
CA GLY A 169 3.44 -9.17 -2.32
C GLY A 169 3.73 -10.03 -3.56
N PHE A 170 3.20 -9.65 -4.73
CA PHE A 170 3.47 -10.30 -6.00
C PHE A 170 3.99 -9.28 -7.03
N TYR A 171 4.99 -9.69 -7.81
CA TYR A 171 5.70 -8.84 -8.79
C TYR A 171 5.53 -9.36 -10.21
N PHE A 172 4.43 -10.06 -10.48
CA PHE A 172 4.12 -10.60 -11.81
C PHE A 172 3.97 -9.46 -12.81
N PHE A 173 3.17 -8.43 -12.49
CA PHE A 173 2.97 -7.28 -13.36
C PHE A 173 4.23 -6.44 -13.54
N ASP A 174 5.11 -6.35 -12.53
CA ASP A 174 6.43 -5.72 -12.72
C ASP A 174 7.31 -6.44 -13.74
N ARG A 175 7.24 -7.77 -13.80
CA ARG A 175 7.95 -8.54 -14.83
C ARG A 175 7.32 -8.30 -16.20
N PHE A 176 5.99 -8.38 -16.27
CA PHE A 176 5.25 -8.24 -17.52
C PHE A 176 5.43 -6.85 -18.14
N PHE A 177 5.34 -5.80 -17.33
CA PHE A 177 5.49 -4.40 -17.75
C PHE A 177 6.91 -3.85 -17.62
N GLN A 178 7.90 -4.71 -17.35
CA GLN A 178 9.33 -4.38 -17.30
C GLN A 178 9.69 -3.26 -16.29
N THR A 179 9.00 -3.21 -15.16
CA THR A 179 9.31 -2.30 -14.03
C THR A 179 10.05 -3.02 -12.91
N MET A 180 10.41 -4.30 -13.07
CA MET A 180 11.12 -5.05 -12.04
C MET A 180 12.59 -4.66 -11.91
N ALA A 181 13.01 -4.23 -10.72
CA ALA A 181 14.41 -4.02 -10.34
C ALA A 181 14.83 -4.98 -9.22
N LYS A 182 15.97 -5.65 -9.41
CA LYS A 182 16.50 -6.65 -8.45
C LYS A 182 17.58 -6.10 -7.50
N SER A 183 18.05 -4.89 -7.74
CA SER A 183 19.09 -4.21 -6.97
C SER A 183 18.73 -2.76 -6.73
N HIS A 184 19.24 -2.20 -5.63
CA HIS A 184 19.12 -0.77 -5.36
C HIS A 184 19.90 0.03 -6.40
N ARG A 185 19.34 1.17 -6.80
CA ARG A 185 20.13 2.23 -7.44
C ARG A 185 21.04 2.87 -6.40
N ARG A 186 22.14 3.47 -6.85
CA ARG A 186 22.90 4.41 -6.02
C ARG A 186 21.98 5.55 -5.61
N PHE A 187 22.16 6.05 -4.40
CA PHE A 187 21.39 7.18 -3.92
C PHE A 187 21.64 8.39 -4.84
N ASN A 188 20.55 9.01 -5.29
CA ASN A 188 20.57 10.10 -6.25
C ASN A 188 20.05 11.38 -5.57
N TRP A 189 20.98 12.28 -5.23
CA TRP A 189 20.64 13.53 -4.53
C TRP A 189 19.80 14.48 -5.38
N GLU A 190 20.15 14.62 -6.66
CA GLU A 190 19.41 15.45 -7.62
C GLU A 190 17.96 14.98 -7.74
N GLY A 191 17.76 13.68 -7.95
CA GLY A 191 16.44 13.08 -8.00
C GLY A 191 15.67 13.23 -6.69
N TYR A 192 16.33 13.03 -5.55
CA TYR A 192 15.71 13.22 -4.25
C TYR A 192 15.21 14.66 -4.06
N GLN A 193 16.05 15.66 -4.33
CA GLN A 193 15.66 17.08 -4.21
C GLN A 193 14.55 17.47 -5.19
N ALA A 194 14.62 16.96 -6.43
CA ALA A 194 13.55 17.17 -7.41
C ALA A 194 12.20 16.62 -6.93
N ALA A 195 12.19 15.46 -6.27
CA ALA A 195 10.97 14.90 -5.68
C ALA A 195 10.46 15.75 -4.51
N ILE A 196 11.34 16.11 -3.57
CA ILE A 196 10.98 16.94 -2.42
C ILE A 196 10.35 18.26 -2.85
N GLY A 197 10.95 18.95 -3.83
CA GLY A 197 10.42 20.20 -4.36
C GLY A 197 9.08 20.02 -5.09
N ARG A 198 8.95 18.99 -5.93
CA ARG A 198 7.71 18.71 -6.69
C ARG A 198 6.51 18.47 -5.80
N TYR A 199 6.69 17.72 -4.71
CA TYR A 199 5.59 17.30 -3.85
C TYR A 199 5.42 18.16 -2.60
N GLY A 200 6.27 19.19 -2.42
CA GLY A 200 6.25 20.06 -1.24
C GLY A 200 6.39 19.27 0.05
N LEU A 201 7.40 18.39 0.12
CA LEU A 201 7.64 17.49 1.24
C LEU A 201 8.67 18.10 2.20
N GLU A 202 8.22 18.88 3.17
CA GLU A 202 9.12 19.54 4.11
C GLU A 202 9.56 18.59 5.24
N GLU A 203 10.83 18.64 5.65
CA GLU A 203 11.31 17.81 6.78
C GLU A 203 10.59 18.14 8.10
N MET A 204 10.00 19.33 8.24
CA MET A 204 9.15 19.66 9.41
C MET A 204 7.86 18.83 9.46
N GLU A 205 7.33 18.39 8.33
CA GLU A 205 6.16 17.49 8.25
C GLU A 205 6.50 16.11 8.82
N LEU A 206 7.76 15.67 8.72
CA LEU A 206 8.23 14.47 9.40
C LEU A 206 8.12 14.59 10.93
N LEU A 207 8.48 15.75 11.48
CA LEU A 207 8.47 16.00 12.92
C LEU A 207 7.03 16.04 13.44
N SER A 208 6.09 16.64 12.70
CA SER A 208 4.67 16.66 13.07
C SER A 208 4.05 15.26 13.05
N LEU A 209 4.34 14.45 12.02
CA LEU A 209 3.88 13.06 11.90
C LEU A 209 4.39 12.21 13.07
N ARG A 210 5.68 12.35 13.44
CA ARG A 210 6.25 11.63 14.60
C ARG A 210 5.71 12.11 15.93
N GLY A 211 5.45 13.40 16.10
CA GLY A 211 4.88 13.97 17.33
C GLY A 211 3.45 13.49 17.58
N CYS A 212 2.64 13.40 16.54
CA CYS A 212 1.24 12.99 16.65
C CYS A 212 1.08 11.47 16.88
N SER A 213 1.90 10.66 16.20
CA SER A 213 1.97 9.22 16.43
C SER A 213 2.20 8.93 17.92
N LYS A 214 3.16 9.61 18.58
CA LYS A 214 3.39 9.49 20.03
C LYS A 214 2.19 9.96 20.88
N ALA A 215 1.53 11.06 20.52
CA ALA A 215 0.40 11.60 21.28
C ALA A 215 -0.84 10.69 21.25
N ARG A 216 -1.09 9.99 20.14
CA ARG A 216 -2.19 9.01 20.00
C ARG A 216 -2.03 7.83 20.96
N PHE A 217 -0.81 7.51 21.39
CA PHE A 217 -0.53 6.43 22.33
C PHE A 217 -0.67 6.83 23.80
N HIS A 218 -0.39 8.09 24.17
CA HIS A 218 -0.67 8.56 25.53
C HIS A 218 -2.18 8.62 25.82
N ASN A 219 -3.01 8.97 24.83
CA ASN A 219 -4.46 9.00 25.02
C ASN A 219 -5.14 7.62 25.09
N LYS A 220 -4.49 6.53 24.65
CA LYS A 220 -4.98 5.15 24.89
C LYS A 220 -4.53 4.56 26.23
N ALA A 221 -3.49 5.12 26.85
CA ALA A 221 -3.04 4.72 28.19
C ALA A 221 -3.79 5.46 29.32
N GLY A 222 -4.46 6.58 29.03
CA GLY A 222 -5.14 7.43 30.03
C GLY A 222 -6.58 7.04 30.40
N ILE A 223 -7.22 6.10 29.67
CA ILE A 223 -8.61 5.67 29.95
C ILE A 223 -8.59 4.28 30.59
N LYS A 224 -7.87 4.11 31.71
CA LYS A 224 -8.02 2.93 32.59
C LYS A 224 -7.56 3.19 34.04
N THR A 225 -7.82 4.37 34.58
CA THR A 225 -7.71 4.60 36.03
C THR A 225 -8.73 5.63 36.50
N ALA A 226 -9.99 5.22 36.59
CA ALA A 226 -10.98 5.89 37.42
C ALA A 226 -12.18 4.96 37.66
N SER A 227 -12.05 4.04 38.62
CA SER A 227 -13.14 3.63 39.52
C SER A 227 -12.63 2.51 40.44
N ARG A 228 -12.15 2.91 41.61
CA ARG A 228 -12.21 2.14 42.86
C ARG A 228 -11.75 3.07 43.97
N ASN A 229 -12.70 3.80 44.53
CA ASN A 229 -12.64 4.19 45.93
C ASN A 229 -13.93 3.69 46.56
N THR A 230 -13.74 2.71 47.45
CA THR A 230 -14.59 2.42 48.61
C THR A 230 -14.75 3.65 49.49
#